data_AF-A0A1A7X625-F1
#
_entry.id   AF-A0A1A7X625-F1
#
_cell.length_a   1.000
_cell.length_b   1.000
_cell.length_c   1.000
_cell.angle_alpha   90.00
_cell.angle_beta   90.00
_cell.angle_gamma   90.00
#
_symmetry.space_group_name_H-M   'P 1'
#
loop_
_entity.id
_entity.type
_entity.pdbx_description
1 polymer ?
#
loop_
_entity_poly.entity_id
_entity_poly.type
_entity_poly.pdbx_seq_one_letter_code
_entity_poly.pdbx_strand_id
1 'polypeptide(L)' 'TLKGRHKGDVSFAGGKSDPSDRDVVTTALREAREELGITVQSEKVWGVMKPLRDA' A
#
# COMPACT_ATOMS: atom_id res chain seq x y z
N THR A 1 -5.30 18.34 14.03
CA THR A 1 -3.90 18.10 13.63
C THR A 1 -3.76 16.68 13.14
N LEU A 2 -3.11 16.51 11.99
CA LEU A 2 -2.84 15.19 11.44
C LEU A 2 -1.82 14.50 12.40
N LYS A 3 -2.11 13.27 12.91
CA LYS A 3 -1.20 12.43 13.74
C LYS A 3 -0.45 11.31 12.99
N GLY A 4 0.89 11.24 13.01
CA GLY A 4 1.68 10.16 12.36
C GLY A 4 3.06 10.63 11.90
N ARG A 5 4.04 9.70 11.76
CA ARG A 5 5.48 10.01 11.53
C ARG A 5 5.76 10.84 10.26
N HIS A 6 4.95 10.68 9.21
CA HIS A 6 5.19 11.23 7.86
C HIS A 6 4.02 12.09 7.36
N LYS A 7 3.37 12.84 8.25
CA LYS A 7 2.13 13.54 7.88
C LYS A 7 2.37 14.86 7.17
N GLY A 8 1.79 14.98 5.98
CA GLY A 8 1.99 16.10 5.08
C GLY A 8 3.02 15.79 3.98
N ASP A 9 3.74 14.68 4.10
CA ASP A 9 4.73 14.26 3.11
C ASP A 9 4.05 13.56 1.92
N VAL A 10 4.62 13.74 0.73
CA VAL A 10 4.21 13.00 -0.47
C VAL A 10 4.68 11.54 -0.32
N SER A 11 3.79 10.60 -0.58
CA SER A 11 4.05 9.16 -0.48
C SER A 11 3.31 8.40 -1.59
N PHE A 12 3.75 7.18 -1.88
CA PHE A 12 2.93 6.24 -2.66
C PHE A 12 1.74 5.77 -1.82
N ALA A 13 0.67 5.34 -2.49
CA ALA A 13 -0.45 4.69 -1.81
C ALA A 13 0.02 3.43 -1.09
N GLY A 14 -0.48 3.22 0.13
CA GLY A 14 -0.10 2.07 0.92
C GLY A 14 -0.47 2.18 2.38
N GLY A 15 -0.34 1.07 3.10
CA GLY A 15 -0.77 0.98 4.48
C GLY A 15 -0.40 -0.35 5.11
N LYS A 16 -1.00 -0.62 6.27
CA LYS A 16 -0.75 -1.84 7.03
C LYS A 16 -1.55 -3.00 6.41
N SER A 17 -0.96 -4.18 6.37
CA SER A 17 -1.69 -5.40 5.99
C SER A 17 -2.86 -5.68 6.93
N ASP A 18 -4.02 -5.99 6.36
CA ASP A 18 -5.19 -6.49 7.06
C ASP A 18 -5.12 -8.03 7.19
N PRO A 19 -5.69 -8.67 8.23
CA PRO A 19 -5.75 -10.12 8.33
C PRO A 19 -6.43 -10.84 7.14
N SER A 20 -7.29 -10.14 6.40
CA SER A 20 -7.91 -10.65 5.18
C SER A 20 -7.03 -10.53 3.93
N ASP A 21 -5.95 -9.75 3.98
CA ASP A 21 -4.99 -9.63 2.89
C ASP A 21 -4.16 -10.92 2.81
N ARG A 22 -4.24 -11.62 1.68
CA ARG A 22 -3.53 -12.89 1.51
C ARG A 22 -2.03 -12.72 1.34
N ASP A 23 -1.60 -11.58 0.82
CA ASP A 23 -0.22 -11.22 0.52
C ASP A 23 -0.04 -9.70 0.43
N VAL A 24 1.21 -9.26 0.27
CA VAL A 24 1.57 -7.84 0.16
C VAL A 24 0.96 -7.15 -1.07
N VAL A 25 0.68 -7.91 -2.14
CA VAL A 25 0.04 -7.38 -3.34
C VAL A 25 -1.42 -7.06 -3.05
N THR A 26 -2.12 -7.94 -2.34
CA THR A 26 -3.50 -7.75 -1.90
C THR A 26 -3.63 -6.51 -1.03
N THR A 27 -2.71 -6.32 -0.07
CA THR A 27 -2.62 -5.10 0.72
C THR A 27 -2.43 -3.86 -0.15
N ALA A 28 -1.44 -3.85 -1.05
CA ALA A 28 -1.17 -2.69 -1.89
C ALA A 28 -2.35 -2.30 -2.80
N LEU A 29 -3.03 -3.29 -3.38
CA LEU A 29 -4.20 -3.07 -4.23
C LEU A 29 -5.40 -2.54 -3.44
N ARG A 30 -5.62 -3.08 -2.22
CA ARG A 30 -6.67 -2.61 -1.32
C ARG A 30 -6.43 -1.15 -0.91
N GLU A 31 -5.23 -0.82 -0.45
CA GLU A 31 -4.84 0.53 -0.03
C GLU A 31 -4.92 1.53 -1.20
N ALA A 32 -4.47 1.15 -2.41
CA ALA A 32 -4.62 1.99 -3.60
C ALA A 32 -6.09 2.31 -3.93
N ARG A 33 -7.00 1.36 -3.70
CA ARG A 33 -8.43 1.59 -3.84
C ARG A 33 -8.98 2.50 -2.74
N GLU A 34 -8.55 2.33 -1.50
CA GLU A 34 -9.02 3.13 -0.36
C GLU A 34 -8.54 4.58 -0.43
N GLU A 35 -7.28 4.82 -0.79
CA GLU A 35 -6.68 6.16 -0.78
C GLU A 35 -6.87 6.93 -2.09
N LEU A 36 -6.86 6.23 -3.23
CA LEU A 36 -6.91 6.86 -4.56
C LEU A 36 -8.18 6.54 -5.35
N GLY A 37 -9.00 5.58 -4.90
CA GLY A 37 -10.17 5.12 -5.65
C GLY A 37 -9.83 4.29 -6.90
N ILE A 38 -8.58 3.86 -7.06
CA ILE A 38 -8.12 3.14 -8.25
C ILE A 38 -8.27 1.63 -8.05
N THR A 39 -8.80 0.95 -9.06
CA THR A 39 -8.87 -0.52 -9.09
C THR A 39 -7.88 -1.05 -10.13
N VAL A 40 -6.92 -1.84 -9.67
CA VAL A 40 -5.94 -2.53 -10.53
C VAL A 40 -6.17 -4.04 -10.39
N GLN A 41 -6.26 -4.73 -11.52
CA GLN A 41 -6.38 -6.19 -11.53
C GLN A 41 -5.03 -6.83 -11.15
N SER A 42 -5.06 -7.91 -10.38
CA SER A 42 -3.85 -8.57 -9.87
C SER A 42 -2.90 -9.00 -11.00
N GLU A 43 -3.41 -9.38 -12.17
CA GLU A 43 -2.63 -9.79 -13.34
C GLU A 43 -1.86 -8.62 -14.00
N LYS A 44 -2.18 -7.37 -13.62
CA LYS A 44 -1.47 -6.17 -14.07
C LYS A 44 -0.32 -5.77 -13.15
N VAL A 45 -0.11 -6.48 -12.05
CA VAL A 45 1.03 -6.26 -11.16
C VAL A 45 2.27 -6.86 -11.79
N TRP A 46 3.26 -6.02 -12.11
CA TRP A 46 4.48 -6.46 -12.80
C TRP A 46 5.45 -7.23 -11.90
N GLY A 47 5.42 -6.98 -10.59
CA GLY A 47 6.25 -7.69 -9.63
C GLY A 47 6.33 -6.99 -8.28
N VAL A 48 7.02 -7.64 -7.35
CA VAL A 48 7.28 -7.12 -5.99
C VAL A 48 8.79 -6.84 -5.85
N MET A 49 9.13 -5.62 -5.44
CA MET A 49 10.52 -5.23 -5.20
C MET A 49 11.02 -5.70 -3.83
N LYS A 50 12.35 -5.67 -3.62
CA LYS A 50 12.95 -6.01 -2.32
C LYS A 50 12.40 -5.08 -1.22
N PRO A 51 11.96 -5.63 -0.08
CA PRO A 51 11.38 -4.83 0.99
C PRO A 51 12.44 -3.93 1.63
N LEU A 52 12.05 -2.68 1.92
CA LEU A 52 12.82 -1.78 2.76
C LEU A 52 12.56 -2.14 4.22
N ARG A 53 13.62 -2.43 4.96
CA ARG A 53 13.55 -2.61 6.42
C ARG A 53 13.96 -1.28 7.05
N ASP A 54 13.24 -0.87 8.08
CA ASP A 54 13.73 0.22 8.93
C ASP A 54 15.10 -0.21 9.51
N ALA A 55 16.04 0.74 9.58
CA ALA A 55 17.36 0.54 10.17
C ALA A 55 17.29 0.45 11.70
#